data_AF-A0A914P850-F1
#
_entry.id   AF-A0A914P850-F1
#
_cell.length_a   1.000
_cell.length_b   1.000
_cell.length_c   1.000
_cell.angle_alpha   90.00
_cell.angle_beta   90.00
_cell.angle_gamma   90.00
#
_symmetry.space_group_name_H-M   'P 1'
#
loop_
_entity.id
_entity.type
_entity.pdbx_description
1 polymer ?
#
loop_
_entity_poly.entity_id
_entity_poly.type
_entity_poly.pdbx_seq_one_letter_code
_entity_poly.pdbx_strand_id
1 'polypeptide(L)'
;MTIFALNKIMDGNSTYHQHVLDHNVLKYLHILLSHSSDDDIIKEALEFLIHVIAPNNSHINDVFKESNLMPLVIKAFDIKKLQIQITATEVILVTSVRGSVEQIEYLIENGIAAAICKHMKVLRFERFEGAEENVLNALLHIVKKGKEKLTTMFNELEKCGGIDILEELKKSNDFNIRFMAGNIVNAILSAVTKNHMEL
;
A
#
# COMPACT_ATOMS: atom_id res chain seq x y z
N MET A 1 -15.10 -17.03 -16.16
CA MET A 1 -13.72 -17.48 -15.94
C MET A 1 -13.25 -16.69 -14.72
N THR A 2 -13.20 -17.34 -13.56
CA THR A 2 -13.02 -16.67 -12.26
C THR A 2 -11.62 -16.06 -12.17
N ILE A 3 -11.48 -14.95 -11.42
CA ILE A 3 -10.18 -14.29 -11.14
C ILE A 3 -9.14 -15.33 -10.67
N PHE A 4 -9.59 -16.32 -9.90
CA PHE A 4 -8.82 -17.49 -9.51
C PHE A 4 -8.11 -18.22 -10.67
N ALA A 5 -8.79 -18.46 -11.79
CA ALA A 5 -8.18 -19.12 -12.95
C ALA A 5 -7.09 -18.25 -13.60
N LEU A 6 -7.28 -16.93 -13.62
CA LEU A 6 -6.27 -16.00 -14.12
C LEU A 6 -5.06 -15.93 -13.19
N ASN A 7 -5.27 -15.92 -11.86
CA ASN A 7 -4.20 -16.03 -10.86
C ASN A 7 -3.35 -17.29 -11.10
N LYS A 8 -4.00 -18.44 -11.33
CA LYS A 8 -3.29 -19.71 -11.60
C LYS A 8 -2.49 -19.72 -12.89
N ILE A 9 -2.94 -19.00 -13.92
CA ILE A 9 -2.17 -18.82 -15.17
C ILE A 9 -0.94 -17.94 -14.90
N MET A 10 -1.10 -16.91 -14.07
CA MET A 10 -0.03 -15.99 -13.70
C MET A 10 0.99 -16.62 -12.76
N ASP A 11 0.65 -17.62 -11.95
CA ASP A 11 1.63 -18.40 -11.14
C ASP A 11 2.76 -19.04 -11.98
N GLY A 12 2.65 -19.06 -13.32
CA GLY A 12 3.70 -19.47 -14.23
C GLY A 12 4.79 -18.40 -14.46
N ASN A 13 5.18 -18.17 -15.72
CA ASN A 13 6.31 -17.29 -16.05
C ASN A 13 5.88 -15.86 -16.42
N SER A 14 6.85 -14.96 -16.57
CA SER A 14 6.61 -13.54 -16.90
C SER A 14 5.88 -13.32 -18.24
N THR A 15 6.03 -14.22 -19.20
CA THR A 15 5.29 -14.19 -20.48
C THR A 15 3.78 -14.38 -20.29
N TYR A 16 3.33 -15.22 -19.36
CA TYR A 16 1.90 -15.39 -19.10
C TYR A 16 1.27 -14.15 -18.45
N HIS A 17 2.01 -13.44 -17.60
CA HIS A 17 1.54 -12.18 -17.04
C HIS A 17 1.31 -11.12 -18.14
N GLN A 18 2.25 -11.01 -19.08
CA GLN A 18 2.10 -10.08 -20.21
C GLN A 18 0.90 -10.46 -21.09
N HIS A 19 0.74 -11.76 -21.42
CA HIS A 19 -0.43 -12.21 -22.18
C HIS A 19 -1.75 -11.88 -21.49
N VAL A 20 -1.83 -11.99 -20.15
CA VAL A 20 -3.03 -11.61 -19.40
C VAL A 20 -3.26 -10.09 -19.49
N LEU A 21 -2.21 -9.27 -19.35
CA LEU A 21 -2.30 -7.81 -19.49
C LEU A 21 -2.73 -7.36 -20.88
N ASP A 22 -2.25 -8.02 -21.93
CA ASP A 22 -2.58 -7.71 -23.33
C ASP A 22 -4.09 -7.84 -23.62
N HIS A 23 -4.82 -8.60 -22.80
CA HIS A 23 -6.28 -8.74 -22.89
C HIS A 23 -7.07 -7.65 -22.13
N ASN A 24 -6.42 -6.53 -21.78
CA ASN A 24 -7.04 -5.38 -21.10
C ASN A 24 -7.68 -5.73 -19.73
N VAL A 25 -7.13 -6.71 -19.01
CA VAL A 25 -7.68 -7.15 -17.71
C VAL A 25 -7.76 -6.02 -16.67
N LEU A 26 -6.88 -5.02 -16.76
CA LEU A 26 -6.83 -3.88 -15.85
C LEU A 26 -8.13 -3.05 -15.86
N LYS A 27 -8.80 -2.94 -17.02
CA LYS A 27 -10.08 -2.25 -17.12
C LYS A 27 -11.18 -2.96 -16.34
N TYR A 28 -11.15 -4.29 -16.30
CA TYR A 28 -12.10 -5.07 -15.53
C TYR A 28 -11.83 -4.97 -14.03
N LEU A 29 -10.56 -4.87 -13.61
CA LEU A 29 -10.23 -4.59 -12.20
C LEU A 29 -10.82 -3.28 -11.71
N HIS A 30 -10.79 -2.22 -12.53
CA HIS A 30 -11.44 -0.96 -12.17
C HIS A 30 -12.93 -1.18 -11.87
N ILE A 31 -13.65 -1.90 -12.73
CA ILE A 31 -15.08 -2.20 -12.53
C ILE A 31 -15.30 -2.98 -11.23
N LEU A 32 -14.49 -4.02 -10.98
CA LEU A 32 -14.63 -4.86 -9.80
C LEU A 32 -14.37 -4.08 -8.51
N LEU A 33 -13.34 -3.24 -8.47
CA LEU A 33 -12.99 -2.45 -7.29
C LEU A 33 -13.91 -1.25 -7.06
N SER A 34 -14.55 -0.71 -8.10
CA SER A 34 -15.41 0.49 -7.99
C SER A 34 -16.90 0.19 -7.84
N HIS A 35 -17.38 -0.95 -8.36
CA HIS A 35 -18.82 -1.24 -8.45
C HIS A 35 -19.26 -2.49 -7.70
N SER A 36 -18.34 -3.32 -7.22
CA SER A 36 -18.73 -4.48 -6.40
C SER A 36 -19.21 -4.02 -5.02
N SER A 37 -20.38 -4.47 -4.60
CA SER A 37 -20.81 -4.45 -3.19
C SER A 37 -20.39 -5.71 -2.44
N ASP A 38 -19.79 -6.68 -3.14
CA ASP A 38 -19.32 -7.93 -2.59
C ASP A 38 -17.84 -7.81 -2.21
N ASP A 39 -17.61 -7.89 -0.90
CA ASP A 39 -16.31 -7.82 -0.27
C ASP A 39 -15.35 -8.93 -0.74
N ASP A 40 -15.84 -10.13 -1.05
CA ASP A 40 -14.99 -11.23 -1.50
C ASP A 40 -14.48 -10.97 -2.93
N ILE A 41 -15.31 -10.38 -3.79
CA ILE A 41 -14.90 -9.94 -5.13
C ILE A 41 -13.84 -8.84 -5.05
N ILE A 42 -14.00 -7.86 -4.15
CA ILE A 42 -13.01 -6.81 -3.94
C ILE A 42 -11.69 -7.41 -3.48
N LYS A 43 -11.73 -8.34 -2.53
CA LYS A 43 -10.55 -9.05 -2.05
C LYS A 43 -9.85 -9.80 -3.18
N GLU A 44 -10.56 -10.61 -3.96
CA GLU A 44 -9.99 -11.33 -5.11
C GLU A 44 -9.38 -10.39 -6.15
N ALA A 45 -10.01 -9.24 -6.40
CA ALA A 45 -9.49 -8.23 -7.33
C ALA A 45 -8.18 -7.61 -6.82
N LEU A 46 -8.05 -7.35 -5.51
CA LEU A 46 -6.81 -6.89 -4.90
C LEU A 46 -5.72 -7.97 -4.93
N GLU A 47 -6.06 -9.23 -4.61
CA GLU A 47 -5.14 -10.36 -4.71
C GLU A 47 -4.62 -10.52 -6.14
N PHE A 48 -5.50 -10.40 -7.15
CA PHE A 48 -5.09 -10.42 -8.55
C PHE A 48 -4.15 -9.28 -8.91
N LEU A 49 -4.39 -8.07 -8.38
CA LEU A 49 -3.52 -6.93 -8.60
C LEU A 49 -2.09 -7.20 -8.08
N ILE A 50 -1.94 -7.88 -6.94
CA ILE A 50 -0.63 -8.31 -6.40
C ILE A 50 0.11 -9.17 -7.42
N HIS A 51 -0.56 -10.18 -8.01
CA HIS A 51 0.02 -11.04 -9.04
C HIS A 51 0.43 -10.24 -10.28
N VAL A 52 -0.35 -9.22 -10.67
CA VAL A 52 0.00 -8.35 -11.79
C VAL A 52 1.29 -7.57 -11.50
N ILE A 53 1.39 -6.93 -10.33
CA ILE A 53 2.49 -6.01 -10.02
C ILE A 53 3.76 -6.69 -9.50
N ALA A 54 3.71 -7.95 -9.08
CA ALA A 54 4.85 -8.67 -8.51
C ALA A 54 6.04 -8.91 -9.49
N PRO A 55 5.85 -9.28 -10.76
CA PRO A 55 6.96 -9.80 -11.59
C PRO A 55 7.95 -8.74 -12.08
N ASN A 56 7.48 -7.59 -12.56
CA ASN A 56 8.33 -6.58 -13.17
C ASN A 56 7.80 -5.16 -12.93
N ASN A 57 8.66 -4.14 -13.11
CA ASN A 57 8.28 -2.74 -12.87
C ASN A 57 7.40 -2.17 -14.00
N SER A 58 7.42 -2.77 -15.19
CA SER A 58 6.56 -2.36 -16.30
C SER A 58 5.08 -2.54 -15.96
N HIS A 59 4.71 -3.64 -15.31
CA HIS A 59 3.32 -3.88 -14.91
C HIS A 59 2.85 -2.87 -13.85
N ILE A 60 3.74 -2.44 -12.93
CA ILE A 60 3.43 -1.35 -12.00
C ILE A 60 3.12 -0.08 -12.80
N ASN A 61 3.93 0.25 -13.81
CA ASN A 61 3.66 1.40 -14.65
C ASN A 61 2.30 1.29 -15.35
N ASP A 62 1.93 0.10 -15.84
CA ASP A 62 0.66 -0.10 -16.53
C ASP A 62 -0.54 0.03 -15.59
N VAL A 63 -0.43 -0.44 -14.34
CA VAL A 63 -1.42 -0.21 -13.29
C VAL A 63 -1.56 1.27 -12.95
N PHE A 64 -0.45 2.02 -12.87
CA PHE A 64 -0.48 3.47 -12.61
C PHE A 64 -0.99 4.28 -13.81
N LYS A 65 -0.83 3.78 -15.04
CA LYS A 65 -1.41 4.41 -16.26
C LYS A 65 -2.92 4.19 -16.35
N GLU A 66 -3.43 3.06 -15.87
CA GLU A 66 -4.87 2.82 -15.81
C GLU A 66 -5.47 3.72 -14.71
N SER A 67 -6.00 4.85 -15.16
CA SER A 67 -6.52 5.89 -14.28
C SER A 67 -7.48 5.29 -13.24
N ASN A 68 -7.27 5.65 -11.98
CA ASN A 68 -8.09 5.32 -10.81
C ASN A 68 -7.84 3.95 -10.14
N LEU A 69 -7.00 3.05 -10.66
CA LEU A 69 -6.72 1.79 -9.94
C LEU A 69 -6.07 2.01 -8.57
N MET A 70 -4.97 2.76 -8.51
CA MET A 70 -4.30 3.02 -7.22
C MET A 70 -5.17 3.81 -6.23
N PRO A 71 -5.92 4.85 -6.64
CA PRO A 71 -6.92 5.47 -5.77
C PRO A 71 -7.97 4.49 -5.23
N LEU A 72 -8.41 3.50 -6.02
CA LEU A 72 -9.35 2.47 -5.55
C LEU A 72 -8.70 1.53 -4.52
N VAL A 73 -7.42 1.16 -4.70
CA VAL A 73 -6.65 0.41 -3.69
C VAL A 73 -6.57 1.19 -2.38
N ILE A 74 -6.32 2.50 -2.42
CA ILE A 74 -6.28 3.35 -1.22
C ILE A 74 -7.67 3.43 -0.57
N LYS A 75 -8.75 3.53 -1.37
CA LYS A 75 -10.13 3.50 -0.86
C LYS A 75 -10.51 2.16 -0.24
N ALA A 76 -9.85 1.06 -0.59
CA ALA A 76 -10.14 -0.25 0.00
C ALA A 76 -9.90 -0.27 1.52
N PHE A 77 -9.04 0.61 2.04
CA PHE A 77 -8.85 0.81 3.48
C PHE A 77 -10.10 1.35 4.19
N ASP A 78 -11.07 1.91 3.46
CA ASP A 78 -12.33 2.38 4.03
C ASP A 78 -13.36 1.28 4.25
N ILE A 79 -13.15 0.10 3.66
CA ILE A 79 -14.05 -1.04 3.76
C ILE A 79 -13.88 -1.68 5.15
N LYS A 80 -15.00 -1.95 5.83
CA LYS A 80 -15.05 -2.48 7.20
C LYS A 80 -14.83 -4.00 7.26
N LYS A 81 -13.87 -4.52 6.52
CA LYS A 81 -13.47 -5.93 6.55
C LYS A 81 -11.95 -6.00 6.64
N LEU A 82 -11.44 -6.49 7.76
CA LEU A 82 -10.00 -6.52 8.05
C LEU A 82 -9.21 -7.20 6.92
N GLN A 83 -9.73 -8.31 6.39
CA GLN A 83 -9.06 -9.06 5.33
C GLN A 83 -8.85 -8.24 4.05
N ILE A 84 -9.77 -7.34 3.68
CA ILE A 84 -9.60 -6.45 2.51
C ILE A 84 -8.50 -5.43 2.79
N GLN A 85 -8.44 -4.88 4.00
CA GLN A 85 -7.42 -3.91 4.38
C GLN A 85 -6.02 -4.55 4.38
N ILE A 86 -5.90 -5.80 4.86
CA ILE A 86 -4.66 -6.57 4.81
C ILE A 86 -4.22 -6.76 3.35
N THR A 87 -5.10 -7.22 2.47
CA THR A 87 -4.77 -7.42 1.06
C THR A 87 -4.43 -6.08 0.37
N ALA A 88 -5.11 -4.98 0.71
CA ALA A 88 -4.75 -3.65 0.22
C ALA A 88 -3.35 -3.23 0.70
N THR A 89 -2.99 -3.51 1.97
CA THR A 89 -1.63 -3.30 2.49
C THR A 89 -0.60 -4.11 1.72
N GLU A 90 -0.90 -5.36 1.35
CA GLU A 90 0.01 -6.19 0.55
C GLU A 90 0.24 -5.61 -0.85
N VAL A 91 -0.80 -5.10 -1.52
CA VAL A 91 -0.65 -4.37 -2.79
C VAL A 91 0.31 -3.20 -2.59
N ILE A 92 0.08 -2.36 -1.57
CA ILE A 92 0.91 -1.19 -1.27
C ILE A 92 2.35 -1.59 -0.91
N LEU A 93 2.54 -2.69 -0.19
CA LEU A 93 3.85 -3.22 0.15
C LEU A 93 4.62 -3.58 -1.13
N VAL A 94 4.05 -4.38 -2.02
CA VAL A 94 4.71 -4.77 -3.28
C VAL A 94 5.01 -3.55 -4.15
N THR A 95 4.07 -2.61 -4.26
CA THR A 95 4.29 -1.33 -4.95
C THR A 95 5.40 -0.52 -4.29
N SER A 96 5.47 -0.43 -2.96
CA SER A 96 6.47 0.36 -2.23
C SER A 96 7.90 -0.19 -2.43
N VAL A 97 8.04 -1.51 -2.44
CA VAL A 97 9.32 -2.21 -2.64
C VAL A 97 9.84 -1.97 -4.05
N ARG A 98 8.99 -2.06 -5.07
CA ARG A 98 9.40 -2.16 -6.48
C ARG A 98 9.19 -0.88 -7.29
N GLY A 99 8.27 -0.02 -6.86
CA GLY A 99 7.87 1.21 -7.55
C GLY A 99 8.98 2.26 -7.58
N SER A 100 8.87 3.16 -8.58
CA SER A 100 9.74 4.32 -8.74
C SER A 100 9.48 5.38 -7.67
N VAL A 101 10.38 6.36 -7.56
CA VAL A 101 10.21 7.48 -6.62
C VAL A 101 8.90 8.23 -6.90
N GLU A 102 8.63 8.51 -8.17
CA GLU A 102 7.44 9.25 -8.63
C GLU A 102 6.16 8.49 -8.28
N GLN A 103 6.18 7.16 -8.36
CA GLN A 103 5.05 6.32 -7.96
C GLN A 103 4.82 6.36 -6.45
N ILE A 104 5.88 6.37 -5.64
CA ILE A 104 5.75 6.49 -4.18
C ILE A 104 5.24 7.87 -3.79
N GLU A 105 5.77 8.92 -4.41
CA GLU A 105 5.30 10.29 -4.21
C GLU A 105 3.82 10.44 -4.59
N TYR A 106 3.39 9.83 -5.70
CA TYR A 106 1.98 9.75 -6.07
C TYR A 106 1.12 9.09 -4.98
N LEU A 107 1.56 7.97 -4.38
CA LEU A 107 0.80 7.33 -3.29
C LEU A 107 0.64 8.26 -2.10
N ILE A 108 1.70 8.98 -1.73
CA ILE A 108 1.68 9.97 -0.64
C ILE A 108 0.66 11.07 -0.95
N GLU A 109 0.72 11.65 -2.14
CA GLU A 109 -0.21 12.72 -2.55
C GLU A 109 -1.67 12.27 -2.63
N ASN A 110 -1.90 10.96 -2.82
CA ASN A 110 -3.24 10.36 -2.85
C ASN A 110 -3.70 9.83 -1.49
N GLY A 111 -3.05 10.23 -0.39
CA GLY A 111 -3.54 9.99 0.97
C GLY A 111 -3.27 8.58 1.51
N ILE A 112 -2.25 7.88 1.00
CA ILE A 112 -1.88 6.56 1.52
C ILE A 112 -1.55 6.60 3.03
N ALA A 113 -0.99 7.71 3.50
CA ALA A 113 -0.57 7.83 4.90
C ALA A 113 -1.80 7.85 5.84
N ALA A 114 -2.84 8.59 5.48
CA ALA A 114 -4.11 8.60 6.19
C ALA A 114 -4.81 7.22 6.15
N ALA A 115 -4.78 6.54 5.01
CA ALA A 115 -5.36 5.21 4.84
C ALA A 115 -4.66 4.15 5.74
N ILE A 116 -3.32 4.11 5.72
CA ILE A 116 -2.54 3.23 6.59
C ILE A 116 -2.75 3.57 8.05
N CYS A 117 -2.82 4.86 8.41
CA CYS A 117 -3.10 5.29 9.78
C CYS A 117 -4.44 4.75 10.31
N LYS A 118 -5.48 4.78 9.47
CA LYS A 118 -6.77 4.16 9.81
C LYS A 118 -6.63 2.65 10.02
N HIS A 119 -5.89 1.96 9.16
CA HIS A 119 -5.66 0.53 9.31
C HIS A 119 -4.88 0.18 10.59
N MET A 120 -3.81 0.94 10.91
CA MET A 120 -3.09 0.76 12.17
C MET A 120 -4.00 0.88 13.39
N LYS A 121 -4.98 1.80 13.38
CA LYS A 121 -5.98 1.89 14.45
C LYS A 121 -6.85 0.64 14.54
N VAL A 122 -7.26 0.06 13.41
CA VAL A 122 -8.03 -1.19 13.39
C VAL A 122 -7.21 -2.33 13.99
N LEU A 123 -5.94 -2.45 13.60
CA LEU A 123 -5.03 -3.50 14.07
C LEU A 123 -4.76 -3.46 15.58
N ARG A 124 -4.95 -2.30 16.24
CA ARG A 124 -4.89 -2.20 17.71
C ARG A 124 -6.03 -2.95 18.41
N PHE A 125 -7.19 -3.06 17.78
CA PHE A 125 -8.36 -3.73 18.33
C PHE A 125 -8.52 -5.17 17.81
N GLU A 126 -8.19 -5.39 16.54
CA GLU A 126 -8.32 -6.69 15.87
C GLU A 126 -6.97 -7.11 15.29
N ARG A 127 -6.33 -8.08 15.94
CA ARG A 127 -4.99 -8.52 15.55
C ARG A 127 -5.06 -9.65 14.53
N PHE A 128 -4.23 -9.53 13.49
CA PHE A 128 -3.94 -10.59 12.55
C PHE A 128 -2.41 -10.76 12.48
N GLU A 129 -1.95 -12.01 12.49
CA GLU A 129 -0.53 -12.32 12.51
C GLU A 129 0.17 -11.73 11.27
N GLY A 130 1.27 -11.00 11.49
CA GLY A 130 2.04 -10.37 10.41
C GLY A 130 1.43 -9.09 9.80
N ALA A 131 0.18 -8.73 10.11
CA ALA A 131 -0.46 -7.55 9.52
C ALA A 131 0.24 -6.23 9.94
N GLU A 132 0.58 -6.08 11.21
CA GLU A 132 1.35 -4.91 11.69
C GLU A 132 2.74 -4.82 11.05
N GLU A 133 3.43 -5.96 10.89
CA GLU A 133 4.73 -6.01 10.22
C GLU A 133 4.63 -5.62 8.75
N ASN A 134 3.62 -6.09 8.02
CA ASN A 134 3.39 -5.70 6.62
C ASN A 134 3.13 -4.20 6.48
N VAL A 135 2.34 -3.62 7.39
CA VAL A 135 2.09 -2.17 7.41
C VAL A 135 3.39 -1.39 7.63
N LEU A 136 4.19 -1.79 8.62
CA LEU A 136 5.45 -1.11 8.92
C LEU A 136 6.48 -1.28 7.80
N ASN A 137 6.55 -2.45 7.17
CA ASN A 137 7.41 -2.67 6.00
C ASN A 137 7.00 -1.76 4.84
N ALA A 138 5.70 -1.65 4.53
CA ALA A 138 5.20 -0.77 3.49
C ALA A 138 5.56 0.69 3.77
N LEU A 139 5.30 1.17 4.99
CA LEU A 139 5.67 2.52 5.42
C LEU A 139 7.18 2.75 5.34
N LEU A 140 8.00 1.79 5.77
CA LEU A 140 9.47 1.90 5.73
C LEU A 140 9.99 2.07 4.29
N HIS A 141 9.42 1.34 3.33
CA HIS A 141 9.77 1.49 1.92
C HIS A 141 9.27 2.82 1.34
N ILE A 142 8.08 3.26 1.72
CA ILE A 142 7.53 4.56 1.33
C ILE A 142 8.44 5.69 1.83
N VAL A 143 8.80 5.72 3.12
CA VAL A 143 9.62 6.81 3.67
C VAL A 143 11.04 6.86 3.10
N LYS A 144 11.59 5.70 2.70
CA LYS A 144 12.90 5.62 2.04
C LYS A 144 12.90 6.25 0.65
N LYS A 145 11.76 6.22 -0.06
CA LYS A 145 11.65 6.67 -1.46
C LYS A 145 10.86 7.97 -1.65
N GLY A 146 10.01 8.37 -0.71
CA GLY A 146 9.06 9.46 -0.86
C GLY A 146 9.64 10.88 -0.89
N LYS A 147 10.96 11.04 -0.74
CA LYS A 147 11.75 12.29 -0.89
C LYS A 147 10.99 13.57 -0.52
N GLU A 148 10.51 14.33 -1.51
CA GLU A 148 9.95 15.67 -1.33
C GLU A 148 8.56 15.65 -0.66
N LYS A 149 7.84 14.53 -0.80
CA LYS A 149 6.48 14.36 -0.26
C LYS A 149 6.47 13.85 1.18
N LEU A 150 7.62 13.59 1.80
CA LEU A 150 7.68 13.16 3.20
C LEU A 150 7.09 14.17 4.19
N THR A 151 7.15 15.47 3.88
CA THR A 151 6.48 16.50 4.71
C THR A 151 4.95 16.40 4.60
N THR A 152 4.43 16.12 3.41
CA THR A 152 2.99 15.84 3.23
C THR A 152 2.57 14.61 4.03
N MET A 153 3.35 13.53 3.93
CA MET A 153 3.12 12.30 4.70
C MET A 153 3.14 12.55 6.21
N PHE A 154 4.07 13.36 6.72
CA PHE A 154 4.11 13.76 8.12
C PHE A 154 2.81 14.42 8.55
N ASN A 155 2.38 15.47 7.84
CA ASN A 155 1.20 16.25 8.18
C ASN A 155 -0.07 15.37 8.18
N GLU A 156 -0.18 14.43 7.24
CA GLU A 156 -1.28 13.48 7.19
C GLU A 156 -1.29 12.52 8.38
N LEU A 157 -0.12 11.96 8.71
CA LEU A 157 0.04 11.06 9.86
C LEU A 157 -0.18 11.79 11.18
N GLU A 158 0.29 13.02 11.33
CA GLU A 158 0.08 13.84 12.52
C GLU A 158 -1.41 14.14 12.69
N LYS A 159 -2.08 14.61 11.65
CA LYS A 159 -3.52 14.93 11.66
C LYS A 159 -4.38 13.72 12.05
N CYS A 160 -4.01 12.52 11.61
CA CYS A 160 -4.75 11.32 11.94
C CYS A 160 -4.31 10.65 13.26
N GLY A 161 -3.30 11.17 13.97
CA GLY A 161 -2.72 10.55 15.16
C GLY A 161 -1.89 9.29 14.88
N GLY A 162 -1.44 9.10 13.64
CA GLY A 162 -0.58 7.99 13.22
C GLY A 162 0.83 8.09 13.78
N ILE A 163 1.34 9.31 14.01
CA ILE A 163 2.63 9.52 14.67
C ILE A 163 2.61 8.96 16.09
N ASP A 164 1.53 9.22 16.86
CA ASP A 164 1.39 8.70 18.22
C ASP A 164 1.39 7.16 18.24
N ILE A 165 0.73 6.53 17.27
CA ILE A 165 0.72 5.06 17.14
C ILE A 165 2.13 4.54 16.85
N LEU A 166 2.87 5.17 15.94
CA LEU A 166 4.26 4.79 15.66
C LEU A 166 5.16 4.98 16.89
N GLU A 167 4.94 6.02 17.68
CA GLU A 167 5.64 6.26 18.95
C GLU A 167 5.32 5.21 20.02
N GLU A 168 4.09 4.72 20.07
CA GLU A 168 3.74 3.57 20.90
C GLU A 168 4.41 2.28 20.41
N LEU A 169 4.43 2.02 19.09
CA LEU A 169 5.05 0.84 18.49
C LEU A 169 6.57 0.77 18.71
N LYS A 170 7.25 1.92 18.86
CA LYS A 170 8.65 1.99 19.31
C LYS A 170 8.89 1.40 20.71
N LYS A 171 7.84 1.17 21.49
CA LYS A 171 7.89 0.53 22.82
C LYS A 171 7.41 -0.93 22.77
N SER A 172 7.11 -1.47 21.59
CA SER A 172 6.74 -2.87 21.41
C SER A 172 7.83 -3.80 21.95
N ASN A 173 7.44 -4.96 22.46
CA ASN A 173 8.37 -6.02 22.86
C ASN A 173 9.03 -6.67 21.64
N ASP A 174 8.34 -6.69 20.51
CA ASP A 174 8.86 -7.20 19.24
C ASP A 174 9.96 -6.28 18.70
N PHE A 175 11.16 -6.85 18.48
CA PHE A 175 12.31 -6.10 18.01
C PHE A 175 12.11 -5.53 16.60
N ASN A 176 11.53 -6.30 15.68
CA ASN A 176 11.33 -5.89 14.29
C ASN A 176 10.33 -4.74 14.21
N ILE A 177 9.19 -4.86 14.91
CA ILE A 177 8.19 -3.79 15.00
C ILE A 177 8.81 -2.51 15.56
N ARG A 178 9.50 -2.63 16.70
CA ARG A 178 10.17 -1.50 17.35
C ARG A 178 11.21 -0.83 16.46
N PHE A 179 12.03 -1.62 15.79
CA PHE A 179 13.08 -1.14 14.89
C PHE A 179 12.50 -0.41 13.67
N MET A 180 11.50 -1.00 13.02
CA MET A 180 10.85 -0.37 11.86
C MET A 180 10.14 0.92 12.25
N ALA A 181 9.35 0.93 13.33
CA ALA A 181 8.67 2.12 13.81
C ALA A 181 9.64 3.26 14.12
N GLY A 182 10.77 2.96 14.78
CA GLY A 182 11.82 3.93 15.05
C GLY A 182 12.42 4.55 13.78
N ASN A 183 12.72 3.71 12.78
CA ASN A 183 13.26 4.18 11.50
C ASN A 183 12.27 5.04 10.71
N ILE A 184 10.98 4.67 10.72
CA ILE A 184 9.92 5.43 10.05
C ILE A 184 9.81 6.83 10.68
N VAL A 185 9.67 6.90 12.00
CA VAL A 185 9.55 8.18 12.72
C VAL A 185 10.77 9.06 12.46
N ASN A 186 11.98 8.51 12.60
CA ASN A 186 13.21 9.26 12.39
C ASN A 186 13.32 9.81 10.95
N ALA A 187 12.96 9.00 9.95
CA ALA A 187 13.00 9.42 8.55
C ALA A 187 12.05 10.58 8.27
N ILE A 188 10.82 10.50 8.77
CA ILE A 188 9.79 11.51 8.55
C ILE A 188 10.15 12.83 9.27
N LEU A 189 10.55 12.77 10.54
CA LEU A 189 10.94 13.97 11.30
C LEU A 189 12.20 14.65 10.73
N SER A 190 13.16 13.86 10.23
CA SER A 190 14.35 14.40 9.57
C SER A 190 14.02 15.16 8.28
N ALA A 191 12.95 14.76 7.57
CA ALA A 191 12.51 15.47 6.37
C ALA A 191 11.86 16.81 6.71
N VAL A 192 11.02 16.85 7.76
CA VAL A 192 10.35 18.07 8.22
C VAL A 192 11.35 19.11 8.73
N THR A 193 12.33 18.68 9.53
CA THR A 193 13.36 19.59 10.09
C THR A 193 14.26 20.21 9.02
N LYS A 194 14.59 19.48 7.94
CA LYS A 194 15.35 20.04 6.80
C LYS A 194 14.59 21.13 6.08
N ASN A 195 13.30 20.94 5.82
CA ASN A 195 12.46 21.93 5.14
C ASN A 195 12.27 23.21 5.94
N HIS A 196 12.36 23.17 7.28
CA HIS A 196 12.34 24.37 8.12
C HIS A 196 13.67 25.15 8.14
N MET A 197 14.78 24.56 7.70
CA MET A 197 16.08 25.24 7.62
C MET A 197 16.36 25.86 6.24
N GLU A 198 15.56 25.52 5.22
CA GLU A 198 15.68 26.04 3.85
C GLU A 198 14.69 27.20 3.55
N LEU A 199 13.92 27.63 4.55
CA LEU A 199 13.02 28.81 4.54
C LEU A 199 13.56 29.91 5.45
#